data_AF-A0A940CFI7-F1
#
_entry.id   AF-A0A940CFI7-F1
#
_cell.length_a   1.000
_cell.length_b   1.000
_cell.length_c   1.000
_cell.angle_alpha   90.00
_cell.angle_beta   90.00
_cell.angle_gamma   90.00
#
_symmetry.space_group_name_H-M   'P 1'
#
loop_
_entity.id
_entity.type
_entity.pdbx_description
1 polymer ?
#
loop_
_entity_poly.entity_id
_entity_poly.type
_entity_poly.pdbx_seq_one_letter_code
_entity_poly.pdbx_strand_id
1 'polypeptide(L)' 'MFGCYCLYCDGQAVGWIHDSVLSLREVGLDYLPDDIKRPSPEDKIQELTIPFDYVDAEWLPNAVRDTAIIRKMDK' A
#
# COMPACT_ATOMS: atom_id res chain seq x y z
N MET A 1 21.72 6.51 -5.54
CA MET A 1 21.01 7.32 -4.52
C MET A 1 19.91 6.43 -3.99
N PHE A 2 20.13 5.78 -2.84
CA PHE A 2 19.14 4.87 -2.23
C PHE A 2 18.13 5.73 -1.49
N GLY A 3 16.94 5.89 -2.05
CA GLY A 3 15.91 6.76 -1.50
C GLY A 3 14.56 6.07 -1.61
N CYS A 4 14.05 5.61 -0.47
CA CYS A 4 12.66 5.20 -0.36
C CYS A 4 11.81 6.47 -0.26
N TYR A 5 10.85 6.65 -1.16
CA TYR A 5 9.94 7.81 -1.18
C TYR A 5 8.68 7.46 -0.42
N CYS A 6 8.39 8.20 0.66
CA CYS A 6 7.14 8.03 1.39
C CYS A 6 5.95 8.42 0.49
N LEU A 7 4.97 7.53 0.40
CA LEU A 7 3.72 7.76 -0.33
C LEU A 7 2.66 8.30 0.64
N TYR A 8 2.06 9.42 0.25
CA TYR A 8 1.00 10.07 1.01
C TYR A 8 -0.26 10.23 0.16
N CYS A 9 -1.41 10.08 0.80
CA CYS A 9 -2.70 10.45 0.23
C CYS A 9 -3.44 11.31 1.26
N ASP A 10 -3.82 12.52 0.85
CA ASP A 10 -4.52 13.50 1.71
C ASP A 10 -3.81 13.72 3.07
N GLY A 11 -2.48 13.88 3.04
CA GLY A 11 -1.64 14.08 4.23
C GLY A 11 -1.44 12.85 5.12
N GLN A 12 -2.03 11.70 4.78
CA GLN A 12 -1.85 10.45 5.51
C GLN A 12 -0.78 9.59 4.83
N ALA A 13 0.17 9.09 5.62
CA ALA A 13 1.16 8.12 5.14
C ALA A 13 0.47 6.78 4.86
N VAL A 14 0.56 6.32 3.61
CA VAL A 14 -0.09 5.09 3.14
C VAL A 14 0.91 4.03 2.69
N GLY A 15 2.16 4.39 2.42
CA GLY A 15 3.15 3.42 1.97
C GLY A 15 4.45 4.09 1.51
N TRP A 16 5.15 3.46 0.59
CA TRP A 16 6.37 4.01 0.01
C TRP A 16 6.67 3.48 -1.39
N ILE A 17 7.59 4.12 -2.10
CA ILE A 17 8.07 3.72 -3.42
C ILE A 17 9.59 3.65 -3.40
N HIS A 18 10.15 2.54 -3.87
CA HIS A 18 11.59 2.37 -4.06
C HIS A 18 11.86 1.61 -5.36
N ASP A 19 12.69 2.18 -6.24
CA ASP A 19 12.92 1.69 -7.60
C ASP A 19 11.61 1.39 -8.36
N SER A 20 11.32 0.12 -8.64
CA SER A 20 10.11 -0.35 -9.34
C SER A 20 9.09 -1.00 -8.40
N VAL A 21 9.20 -0.75 -7.09
CA VAL A 21 8.32 -1.35 -6.08
C VAL A 21 7.51 -0.25 -5.40
N LEU A 22 6.20 -0.42 -5.42
CA LEU A 22 5.28 0.33 -4.58
C LEU A 22 4.87 -0.54 -3.39
N SER A 23 4.97 0.03 -2.20
CA SER A 23 4.48 -0.54 -0.95
C SER A 23 3.23 0.19 -0.52
N LEU A 24 2.24 -0.55 -0.01
CA LEU A 24 1.04 -0.02 0.60
C LEU A 24 0.85 -0.66 1.98
N ARG A 25 0.44 0.12 2.98
CA ARG A 25 0.14 -0.40 4.32
C ARG A 25 -1.01 -1.41 4.25
N GLU A 26 -0.81 -2.57 4.90
CA GLU A 26 -1.90 -3.53 5.09
C GLU A 26 -2.90 -2.96 6.10
N VAL A 27 -4.18 -2.94 5.70
CA VAL A 27 -5.30 -2.38 6.48
C VAL A 27 -6.59 -3.20 6.34
N GLY A 28 -6.53 -4.38 5.73
CA GLY A 28 -7.66 -5.29 5.57
C GLY A 28 -8.55 -5.03 4.35
N LEU A 29 -8.05 -4.39 3.28
CA LEU A 29 -8.83 -4.23 2.03
C LEU A 29 -9.15 -5.61 1.45
N ASP A 30 -10.39 -5.90 1.11
CA ASP A 30 -10.86 -7.24 0.68
C ASP A 30 -10.88 -7.45 -0.84
N TYR A 31 -10.78 -6.38 -1.62
CA TYR A 31 -10.88 -6.39 -3.08
C TYR A 31 -9.55 -6.47 -3.83
N LEU A 32 -8.43 -6.63 -3.10
CA LEU A 32 -7.11 -6.72 -3.73
C LEU A 32 -6.97 -8.06 -4.49
N PRO A 33 -6.27 -8.08 -5.64
CA PRO A 33 -5.97 -9.31 -6.37
C PRO A 33 -5.31 -10.40 -5.49
N ASP A 34 -5.66 -11.67 -5.75
CA ASP A 34 -5.20 -12.83 -4.97
C ASP A 34 -3.69 -13.08 -5.05
N ASP A 35 -3.03 -12.59 -6.11
CA ASP A 35 -1.59 -12.71 -6.32
C ASP A 35 -0.77 -11.66 -5.55
N ILE A 36 -1.43 -10.66 -4.95
CA ILE A 36 -0.78 -9.74 -4.02
C ILE A 36 -0.59 -10.45 -2.68
N LYS A 37 0.67 -10.75 -2.37
CA LYS A 37 1.03 -11.37 -1.10
C LYS A 37 0.76 -10.44 0.07
N ARG A 38 -0.12 -10.88 0.96
CA ARG A 38 -0.38 -10.20 2.24
C ARG A 38 0.64 -10.60 3.31
N PRO A 39 1.04 -9.67 4.19
CA PRO A 39 1.79 -10.02 5.40
C PRO A 39 0.90 -10.82 6.36
N SER A 40 1.51 -11.71 7.13
CA SER A 40 0.86 -12.39 8.25
C SER A 40 0.70 -11.42 9.42
N PRO A 41 -0.31 -11.55 10.30
CA PRO A 41 -0.44 -10.70 11.49
C PRO A 41 0.79 -10.67 12.41
N GLU A 42 1.60 -11.72 12.39
CA GLU A 42 2.84 -11.85 13.18
C GLU A 42 4.05 -11.16 12.53
N ASP A 43 3.95 -10.76 11.26
CA ASP A 43 5.03 -10.08 10.56
C ASP A 43 5.25 -8.68 11.12
N LYS A 44 6.52 -8.32 11.34
CA LYS A 44 6.89 -6.97 11.81
C LYS A 44 6.56 -5.89 10.78
N ILE A 45 6.53 -6.27 9.50
CA ILE A 45 6.28 -5.38 8.38
C ILE A 45 4.87 -5.69 7.86
N GLN A 46 3.93 -4.79 8.15
CA GLN A 46 2.54 -4.88 7.73
C GLN A 46 2.34 -4.06 6.45
N GLU A 47 2.99 -4.49 5.36
CA GLU A 47 2.98 -3.81 4.08
C GLU A 47 2.82 -4.80 2.93
N LEU A 48 2.03 -4.39 1.96
CA LEU A 48 1.78 -5.04 0.68
C LEU A 48 2.80 -4.56 -0.33
N THR A 49 3.52 -5.49 -0.94
CA THR A 49 4.37 -5.19 -2.09
C THR A 49 3.56 -5.31 -3.36
N ILE A 50 3.34 -4.17 -4.03
CA ILE A 50 2.58 -4.07 -5.27
C ILE A 50 3.58 -4.04 -6.44
N PRO A 51 3.60 -5.08 -7.28
CA PRO A 51 4.42 -5.10 -8.49
C PRO A 51 4.05 -3.98 -9.45
N PHE A 52 5.02 -3.52 -10.24
CA PHE A 52 4.80 -2.47 -11.23
C PHE A 52 3.82 -2.87 -12.35
N ASP A 53 3.59 -4.17 -12.55
CA ASP A 53 2.58 -4.71 -13.49
C ASP A 53 1.15 -4.20 -13.18
N TYR A 54 0.91 -3.73 -11.94
CA TYR A 54 -0.36 -3.17 -11.50
C TYR A 54 -0.44 -1.63 -11.60
N VAL A 55 0.53 -0.96 -12.23
CA VAL A 55 0.57 0.51 -12.32
C VAL A 55 -0.70 1.11 -12.95
N ASP A 56 -1.28 0.42 -13.93
CA ASP A 56 -2.48 0.85 -14.64
C ASP A 56 -3.77 0.18 -14.12
N ALA A 57 -3.70 -0.52 -12.98
CA ALA A 57 -4.84 -1.24 -12.45
C ALA A 57 -5.89 -0.29 -11.86
N GLU A 58 -7.15 -0.45 -12.27
CA GLU A 58 -8.26 0.41 -11.84
C GLU A 58 -8.47 0.42 -10.32
N TRP A 59 -8.11 -0.66 -9.63
CA TRP A 59 -8.26 -0.78 -8.19
C TRP A 59 -7.18 -0.02 -7.40
N LEU A 60 -6.00 0.24 -7.98
CA LEU A 60 -4.85 0.77 -7.25
C LEU A 60 -5.07 2.19 -6.69
N PRO A 61 -5.63 3.16 -7.45
CA PRO A 61 -5.97 4.47 -6.90
C PRO A 61 -7.00 4.38 -5.75
N ASN A 62 -7.95 3.45 -5.83
CA ASN A 62 -8.93 3.22 -4.77
C ASN A 62 -8.25 2.63 -3.52
N ALA A 63 -7.36 1.65 -3.69
CA ALA A 63 -6.60 1.06 -2.57
C ALA A 63 -5.76 2.10 -1.83
N VAL A 64 -5.10 3.01 -2.55
CA VAL A 64 -4.35 4.12 -1.96
C VAL A 64 -5.26 5.03 -1.13
N ARG A 65 -6.41 5.43 -1.69
CA ARG A 65 -7.38 6.30 -1.00
C ARG A 65 -7.98 5.63 0.23
N ASP A 66 -8.44 4.39 0.10
CA ASP A 66 -9.12 3.68 1.18
C ASP A 66 -8.15 3.35 2.32
N THR A 67 -6.90 3.05 2.00
CA THR A 67 -5.81 2.95 2.99
C THR A 67 -5.63 4.24 3.77
N ALA A 68 -5.69 5.39 3.10
CA ALA A 68 -5.61 6.68 3.77
C ALA A 68 -6.79 6.91 4.72
N ILE A 69 -8.01 6.59 4.28
CA ILE A 69 -9.24 6.73 5.06
C ILE A 69 -9.17 5.88 6.32
N ILE A 70 -8.89 4.59 6.20
CA ILE A 70 -8.83 3.65 7.33
C ILE A 70 -7.74 4.11 8.33
N ARG A 71 -6.53 4.43 7.85
CA ARG A 71 -5.45 4.87 8.75
C ARG A 71 -5.68 6.24 9.40
N LYS A 72 -6.62 7.04 8.90
CA LYS A 72 -7.07 8.28 9.57
C LYS A 72 -8.10 7.98 10.66
N MET A 73 -8.92 6.95 10.50
CA MET A 73 -9.91 6.51 11.50
C MET A 73 -9.26 5.79 12.68
N ASP A 74 -8.10 5.15 12.47
CA ASP A 74 -7.32 4.50 13.53
C ASP A 74 -6.59 5.47 14.49
N LYS A 75 -6.74 6.80 14.29
CA LYS A 75 -6.15 7.85 15.14
C LYS A 75 -7.21 8.52 15.99
#